data_AF-A0A1S7FSW9-F1
#
_entry.id   AF-A0A1S7FSW9-F1
#
_cell.length_a   1.000
_cell.length_b   1.000
_cell.length_c   1.000
_cell.angle_alpha   90.00
_cell.angle_beta   90.00
_cell.angle_gamma   90.00
#
_symmetry.space_group_name_H-M   'P 1'
#
loop_
_entity.id
_entity.type
_entity.pdbx_description
1 polymer ?
#
loop_
_entity_poly.entity_id
_entity_poly.type
_entity_poly.pdbx_seq_one_letter_code
_entity_poly.pdbx_strand_id
1 'polypeptide(L)'
;MAGIKKSQLYDVIAKVRAARVTEFEKAYDERKRKAFQKIIDEHQLEELLGTIHDNLLENRQLAVEVLEVIPVNYCDLKDASYDSIVEDFEDWKVRQFSSYIGQDFEELNAMKHDYKSEHSLIIGEFEKVESMVKQSTSIKKTMVLMEEIGFDLSGIEPEVKHELTTTSINKDLLGLGGSK
;
A
#
# COMPACT_ATOMS: atom_id res chain seq x y z
N MET A 1 26.08 -26.33 3.61
CA MET A 1 25.08 -26.29 2.53
C MET A 1 24.42 -24.93 2.55
N ALA A 2 24.44 -24.23 1.41
CA ALA A 2 23.56 -23.10 1.17
C ALA A 2 22.12 -23.59 1.33
N GLY A 3 21.33 -22.89 2.15
CA GLY A 3 19.97 -23.32 2.49
C GLY A 3 19.01 -22.19 2.23
N ILE A 4 17.85 -22.51 1.67
CA ILE A 4 16.73 -21.57 1.58
C ILE A 4 16.26 -21.27 3.00
N LYS A 5 16.04 -19.99 3.31
CA LYS A 5 15.51 -19.54 4.61
C LYS A 5 14.00 -19.35 4.53
N LYS A 6 13.32 -19.50 5.67
CA LYS A 6 11.89 -19.15 5.80
C LYS A 6 11.60 -17.69 5.46
N SER A 7 12.54 -16.77 5.71
CA SER A 7 12.42 -15.36 5.33
C SER A 7 12.16 -15.19 3.84
N GLN A 8 12.85 -15.95 3.00
CA GLN A 8 12.66 -15.89 1.54
C GLN A 8 11.25 -16.36 1.13
N LEU A 9 10.66 -17.32 1.84
CA LEU A 9 9.27 -17.73 1.61
C LEU A 9 8.28 -16.63 2.03
N TYR A 10 8.53 -15.96 3.15
CA TYR A 10 7.71 -14.81 3.57
C TYR A 10 7.81 -13.64 2.59
N ASP A 11 8.98 -13.39 2.00
CA ASP A 11 9.16 -12.34 0.99
C ASP A 11 8.31 -12.62 -0.26
N VAL A 12 8.26 -13.88 -0.70
CA VAL A 12 7.38 -14.29 -1.81
C VAL A 12 5.91 -14.09 -1.43
N ILE A 13 5.50 -14.51 -0.23
CA ILE A 13 4.11 -14.30 0.25
C ILE A 13 3.76 -12.81 0.27
N ALA A 14 4.64 -11.97 0.82
CA ALA A 14 4.44 -10.53 0.90
C ALA A 14 4.30 -9.89 -0.49
N LYS A 15 5.13 -10.31 -1.45
CA LYS A 15 5.07 -9.80 -2.84
C LYS A 15 3.75 -10.18 -3.52
N VAL A 16 3.33 -11.44 -3.41
CA VAL A 16 2.08 -11.92 -4.01
C VAL A 16 0.87 -11.27 -3.32
N ARG A 17 0.90 -11.13 -2.00
CA ARG A 17 -0.11 -10.40 -1.22
C ARG A 17 -0.24 -8.96 -1.69
N ALA A 18 0.87 -8.23 -1.79
CA ALA A 18 0.85 -6.84 -2.24
C ALA A 18 0.25 -6.70 -3.63
N ALA A 19 0.69 -7.55 -4.59
CA ALA A 19 0.14 -7.55 -5.94
C ALA A 19 -1.38 -7.82 -5.95
N ARG A 20 -1.84 -8.82 -5.18
CA ARG A 20 -3.26 -9.18 -5.12
C ARG A 20 -4.11 -8.10 -4.47
N VAL A 21 -3.64 -7.49 -3.40
CA VAL A 21 -4.34 -6.37 -2.73
C VAL A 21 -4.45 -5.19 -3.68
N THR A 22 -3.35 -4.81 -4.36
CA THR A 22 -3.38 -3.71 -5.34
C THR A 22 -4.34 -3.99 -6.50
N GLU A 23 -4.38 -5.21 -7.03
CA GLU A 23 -5.34 -5.59 -8.08
C GLU A 23 -6.79 -5.47 -7.59
N PHE A 24 -7.06 -5.98 -6.38
CA PHE A 24 -8.38 -5.90 -5.75
C PHE A 24 -8.82 -4.45 -5.48
N GLU A 25 -7.92 -3.63 -4.96
CA GLU A 25 -8.16 -2.20 -4.70
C GLU A 25 -8.46 -1.43 -5.99
N LYS A 26 -7.70 -1.68 -7.06
CA LYS A 26 -7.97 -1.08 -8.38
C LYS A 26 -9.35 -1.46 -8.91
N ALA A 27 -9.72 -2.74 -8.86
CA ALA A 27 -11.03 -3.20 -9.29
C ALA A 27 -12.16 -2.59 -8.44
N TYR A 28 -11.93 -2.39 -7.14
CA TYR A 28 -12.86 -1.69 -6.27
C TYR A 28 -12.99 -0.21 -6.62
N ASP A 29 -11.88 0.49 -6.87
CA ASP A 29 -11.87 1.89 -7.28
C ASP A 29 -12.61 2.12 -8.61
N GLU A 30 -12.50 1.20 -9.56
CA GLU A 30 -13.27 1.24 -10.81
C GLU A 30 -14.77 1.08 -10.57
N ARG A 31 -15.19 0.13 -9.72
CA ARG A 31 -16.61 -0.03 -9.32
C ARG A 31 -17.12 1.23 -8.64
N LYS A 32 -16.30 1.80 -7.77
CA LYS A 32 -16.57 3.04 -7.03
C LYS A 32 -16.80 4.23 -7.96
N ARG A 33 -15.92 4.43 -8.96
CA ARG A 33 -16.08 5.46 -10.00
C ARG A 33 -17.44 5.35 -10.69
N LYS A 34 -17.81 4.14 -11.13
CA LYS A 34 -19.08 3.90 -11.83
C LYS A 34 -20.30 4.18 -10.96
N ALA A 35 -20.28 3.72 -9.71
CA ALA A 35 -21.37 3.96 -8.77
C ALA A 35 -21.55 5.45 -8.47
N PHE A 36 -20.45 6.19 -8.32
CA PHE A 36 -20.52 7.64 -8.11
C PHE A 36 -21.00 8.40 -9.34
N GLN A 37 -20.49 8.06 -10.53
CA GLN A 37 -20.93 8.71 -11.76
C GLN A 37 -22.43 8.51 -11.99
N LYS A 38 -22.98 7.32 -11.69
CA LYS A 38 -24.42 7.06 -11.74
C LYS A 38 -25.20 8.05 -10.86
N ILE A 39 -24.75 8.31 -9.63
CA ILE A 39 -25.39 9.27 -8.73
C ILE A 39 -25.29 10.70 -9.30
N ILE A 40 -24.12 11.06 -9.83
CA ILE A 40 -23.92 12.37 -10.46
C ILE A 40 -24.89 12.56 -11.63
N ASP A 41 -25.03 11.56 -12.49
CA ASP A 41 -25.91 11.59 -13.66
C ASP A 41 -27.39 11.63 -13.25
N GLU A 42 -27.80 10.78 -12.29
CA GLU A 42 -29.18 10.71 -11.77
C GLU A 42 -29.65 12.03 -11.15
N HIS A 43 -28.73 12.73 -10.48
CA HIS A 43 -29.00 13.99 -9.79
C HIS A 43 -28.54 15.23 -10.56
N GLN A 44 -27.98 15.08 -11.76
CA GLN A 44 -27.46 16.16 -12.61
C GLN A 44 -26.44 17.05 -11.90
N LEU A 45 -25.49 16.45 -11.18
CA LEU A 45 -24.56 17.16 -10.29
C LEU A 45 -23.24 17.59 -10.93
N GLU A 46 -22.95 17.21 -12.17
CA GLU A 46 -21.62 17.38 -12.80
C GLU A 46 -21.15 18.85 -12.78
N GLU A 47 -22.00 19.78 -13.21
CA GLU A 47 -21.69 21.22 -13.22
C GLU A 47 -21.48 21.79 -11.81
N LEU A 48 -22.31 21.34 -10.85
CA LEU A 48 -22.22 21.76 -9.45
C LEU A 48 -20.90 21.29 -8.83
N LEU A 49 -20.53 20.03 -9.08
CA LEU A 49 -19.28 19.44 -8.62
C LEU A 49 -18.06 20.10 -9.26
N GLY A 50 -18.11 20.40 -10.56
CA GLY A 50 -17.06 21.16 -11.25
C GLY A 50 -16.87 22.54 -10.63
N THR A 51 -17.97 23.27 -10.39
CA THR A 51 -17.95 24.58 -9.72
C THR A 51 -17.33 24.49 -8.32
N ILE A 52 -17.65 23.45 -7.54
CA ILE A 52 -17.05 23.24 -6.22
C ILE A 52 -15.55 22.98 -6.34
N HIS A 53 -15.13 22.12 -7.28
CA HIS A 53 -13.72 21.78 -7.49
C HIS A 53 -12.88 22.99 -7.90
N ASP A 54 -13.36 23.79 -8.85
CA ASP A 54 -12.71 25.02 -9.29
C ASP A 54 -12.56 26.03 -8.14
N ASN A 55 -13.64 26.24 -7.37
CA ASN A 55 -13.60 27.13 -6.20
C ASN A 55 -12.61 26.64 -5.12
N LEU A 56 -12.48 25.33 -4.93
CA LEU A 56 -11.48 24.77 -4.00
C LEU A 56 -10.06 25.03 -4.50
N LEU A 57 -9.80 24.89 -5.80
CA LEU A 57 -8.51 25.19 -6.41
C LEU A 57 -8.17 26.68 -6.28
N GLU A 58 -9.12 27.56 -6.57
CA GLU A 58 -8.94 29.02 -6.43
C GLU A 58 -8.67 29.42 -4.97
N ASN A 59 -9.47 28.92 -4.03
CA ASN A 59 -9.28 29.19 -2.60
C ASN A 59 -7.90 28.74 -2.11
N ARG A 60 -7.38 27.61 -2.62
CA ARG A 60 -6.03 27.17 -2.32
C ARG A 60 -4.99 28.16 -2.82
N GLN A 61 -5.11 28.62 -4.06
CA GLN A 61 -4.17 29.58 -4.65
C GLN A 61 -4.15 30.88 -3.84
N LEU A 62 -5.32 31.43 -3.50
CA LEU A 62 -5.43 32.63 -2.67
C LEU A 62 -4.81 32.41 -1.27
N ALA A 63 -5.00 31.23 -0.68
CA ALA A 63 -4.37 30.90 0.60
C ALA A 63 -2.83 30.89 0.52
N VAL A 64 -2.24 30.40 -0.59
CA VAL A 64 -0.78 30.47 -0.82
C VAL A 64 -0.30 31.92 -0.81
N GLU A 65 -0.95 32.78 -1.59
CA GLU A 65 -0.56 34.20 -1.73
C GLU A 65 -0.62 34.95 -0.39
N VAL A 66 -1.64 34.65 0.43
CA VAL A 66 -1.76 35.24 1.77
C VAL A 66 -0.63 34.76 2.69
N LEU A 67 -0.26 33.48 2.62
CA LEU A 67 0.79 32.89 3.46
C LEU A 67 2.19 33.46 3.18
N GLU A 68 2.46 33.90 1.95
CA GLU A 68 3.73 34.55 1.59
C GLU A 68 3.90 35.90 2.31
N VAL A 69 2.81 36.57 2.65
CA VAL A 69 2.81 37.92 3.22
C VAL A 69 2.53 37.92 4.73
N ILE A 70 1.69 36.99 5.20
CA ILE A 70 1.30 36.88 6.60
C ILE A 70 1.65 35.47 7.09
N PRO A 71 2.71 35.30 7.90
CA PRO A 71 3.01 34.01 8.53
C PRO A 71 1.96 33.72 9.61
N VAL A 72 0.87 33.07 9.24
CA VAL A 72 -0.19 32.67 10.17
C VAL A 72 0.13 31.31 10.80
N ASN A 73 -0.11 31.19 12.11
CA ASN A 73 -0.05 29.91 12.79
C ASN A 73 -1.32 29.11 12.44
N TYR A 74 -1.12 27.97 11.78
CA TYR A 74 -2.06 27.19 10.96
C TYR A 74 -3.17 26.47 11.76
N CYS A 75 -3.90 27.20 12.61
CA CYS A 75 -5.02 26.65 13.39
C CYS A 75 -6.39 27.07 12.87
N ASP A 76 -6.51 28.23 12.21
CA ASP A 76 -7.80 28.85 11.92
C ASP A 76 -8.17 28.89 10.41
N LEU A 77 -7.30 28.37 9.53
CA LEU A 77 -7.59 28.09 8.10
C LEU A 77 -7.61 26.57 7.80
N LYS A 78 -7.68 25.74 8.85
CA LYS A 78 -7.12 24.38 8.92
C LYS A 78 -7.85 23.28 8.15
N ASP A 79 -9.03 23.55 7.59
CA ASP A 79 -9.74 22.56 6.76
C ASP A 79 -9.44 22.72 5.27
N ALA A 80 -8.83 23.83 4.84
CA ALA A 80 -8.23 23.98 3.52
C ALA A 80 -6.83 23.36 3.54
N SER A 81 -6.74 22.04 3.73
CA SER A 81 -5.45 21.37 3.85
C SER A 81 -4.65 21.54 2.55
N TYR A 82 -3.46 22.11 2.67
CA TYR A 82 -2.47 22.21 1.58
C TYR A 82 -2.08 20.85 0.98
N ASP A 83 -2.46 19.74 1.65
CA ASP A 83 -2.07 18.36 1.36
C ASP A 83 -3.14 17.51 0.63
N SER A 84 -4.32 18.02 0.25
CA SER A 84 -5.36 17.11 -0.28
C SER A 84 -6.25 17.56 -1.44
N ILE A 85 -6.07 18.75 -2.02
CA ILE A 85 -6.80 19.09 -3.25
C ILE A 85 -6.16 18.36 -4.42
N VAL A 86 -6.88 17.40 -4.97
CA VAL A 86 -6.52 16.71 -6.21
C VAL A 86 -6.88 17.64 -7.36
N GLU A 87 -5.87 18.02 -8.15
CA GLU A 87 -6.04 18.89 -9.32
C GLU A 87 -6.88 18.23 -10.41
N ASP A 88 -6.76 16.91 -10.55
CA ASP A 88 -7.57 16.15 -11.48
C ASP A 88 -9.00 15.98 -10.94
N PHE A 89 -9.98 16.43 -11.72
CA PHE A 89 -11.39 16.41 -11.33
C PHE A 89 -11.92 14.98 -11.14
N GLU A 90 -11.51 14.03 -11.98
CA GLU A 90 -11.95 12.63 -11.89
C GLU A 90 -11.41 11.94 -10.64
N ASP A 91 -10.15 12.17 -10.31
CA ASP A 91 -9.54 11.66 -9.09
C ASP A 91 -10.07 12.39 -7.84
N TRP A 92 -10.40 13.68 -7.95
CA TRP A 92 -11.10 14.43 -6.91
C TRP A 92 -12.48 13.80 -6.63
N LYS A 93 -13.28 13.51 -7.67
CA LYS A 93 -14.58 12.82 -7.53
C LYS A 93 -14.45 11.51 -6.74
N VAL A 94 -13.44 10.70 -7.06
CA VAL A 94 -13.18 9.42 -6.36
C VAL A 94 -12.77 9.61 -4.90
N ARG A 95 -11.99 10.65 -4.59
CA ARG A 95 -11.64 10.96 -3.20
C ARG A 95 -12.85 11.45 -2.41
N GLN A 96 -13.66 12.33 -2.99
CA GLN A 96 -14.87 12.84 -2.33
C GLN A 96 -15.85 11.71 -2.02
N PHE A 97 -16.00 10.73 -2.92
CA PHE A 97 -16.80 9.54 -2.66
C PHE A 97 -16.44 8.86 -1.33
N SER A 98 -15.14 8.76 -1.00
CA SER A 98 -14.69 8.10 0.22
C SER A 98 -15.17 8.81 1.49
N SER A 99 -15.48 10.12 1.39
CA SER A 99 -16.05 10.96 2.45
C SER A 99 -17.57 10.89 2.55
N TYR A 100 -18.27 10.52 1.46
CA TYR A 100 -19.74 10.34 1.45
C TYR A 100 -20.22 9.01 2.04
N ILE A 101 -19.31 8.04 2.26
CA ILE A 101 -19.69 6.73 2.79
C ILE A 101 -20.03 6.80 4.28
N GLY A 102 -21.28 7.12 4.55
CA GLY A 102 -21.89 7.38 5.86
C GLY A 102 -23.19 8.18 5.79
N GLN A 103 -23.53 8.76 4.63
CA GLN A 103 -24.83 9.38 4.35
C GLN A 103 -25.75 8.40 3.60
N ASP A 104 -27.04 8.72 3.47
CA ASP A 104 -28.23 7.89 3.11
C ASP A 104 -28.17 7.03 1.82
N PHE A 105 -27.00 6.82 1.22
CA PHE A 105 -26.81 5.98 0.03
C PHE A 105 -26.52 4.52 0.41
N GLU A 106 -27.59 3.73 0.60
CA GLU A 106 -27.51 2.31 0.95
C GLU A 106 -26.62 1.50 0.00
N GLU A 107 -26.68 1.76 -1.31
CA GLU A 107 -25.87 1.07 -2.34
C GLU A 107 -24.36 1.24 -2.09
N LEU A 108 -23.91 2.45 -1.74
CA LEU A 108 -22.50 2.74 -1.50
C LEU A 108 -22.03 2.15 -0.16
N ASN A 109 -22.90 2.16 0.84
CA ASN A 109 -22.63 1.57 2.14
C ASN A 109 -22.47 0.04 2.04
N ALA A 110 -23.34 -0.62 1.28
CA ALA A 110 -23.22 -2.05 0.98
C ALA A 110 -21.90 -2.36 0.26
N MET A 111 -21.55 -1.57 -0.75
CA MET A 111 -20.32 -1.76 -1.51
C MET A 111 -19.05 -1.62 -0.64
N LYS A 112 -19.05 -0.71 0.36
CA LYS A 112 -17.96 -0.60 1.34
C LYS A 112 -17.90 -1.79 2.29
N HIS A 113 -19.05 -2.29 2.72
CA HIS A 113 -19.11 -3.48 3.55
C HIS A 113 -18.54 -4.69 2.81
N ASP A 114 -18.96 -4.90 1.57
CA ASP A 114 -18.48 -5.99 0.71
C ASP A 114 -16.97 -5.87 0.48
N TYR A 115 -16.47 -4.66 0.18
CA TYR A 115 -15.04 -4.40 0.08
C TYR A 115 -14.28 -4.80 1.35
N LYS A 116 -14.74 -4.37 2.53
CA LYS A 116 -14.08 -4.70 3.80
C LYS A 116 -14.09 -6.21 4.08
N SER A 117 -15.21 -6.86 3.76
CA SER A 117 -15.38 -8.30 3.91
C SER A 117 -14.41 -9.06 2.99
N GLU A 118 -14.45 -8.79 1.68
CA GLU A 118 -13.59 -9.42 0.68
C GLU A 118 -12.10 -9.14 0.95
N HIS A 119 -11.74 -7.90 1.29
CA HIS A 119 -10.38 -7.55 1.66
C HIS A 119 -9.91 -8.39 2.86
N SER A 120 -10.74 -8.51 3.90
CA SER A 120 -10.40 -9.31 5.09
C SER A 120 -10.25 -10.79 4.77
N LEU A 121 -11.07 -11.33 3.85
CA LEU A 121 -10.93 -12.71 3.37
C LEU A 121 -9.60 -12.92 2.64
N ILE A 122 -9.22 -11.99 1.75
CA ILE A 122 -7.94 -12.03 1.05
C ILE A 122 -6.78 -12.04 2.06
N ILE A 123 -6.79 -11.10 3.01
CA ILE A 123 -5.75 -11.05 4.05
C ILE A 123 -5.73 -12.34 4.87
N GLY A 124 -6.89 -12.85 5.28
CA GLY A 124 -7.01 -14.09 6.05
C GLY A 124 -6.45 -15.32 5.34
N GLU A 125 -6.59 -15.43 4.01
CA GLU A 125 -5.97 -16.52 3.26
C GLU A 125 -4.44 -16.42 3.26
N PHE A 126 -3.87 -15.22 3.10
CA PHE A 126 -2.41 -15.04 3.20
C PHE A 126 -1.88 -15.33 4.61
N GLU A 127 -2.60 -14.93 5.66
CA GLU A 127 -2.24 -15.25 7.05
C GLU A 127 -2.23 -16.77 7.32
N LYS A 128 -3.13 -17.54 6.69
CA LYS A 128 -3.10 -19.02 6.76
C LYS A 128 -1.83 -19.58 6.11
N VAL A 129 -1.42 -19.05 4.95
CA VAL A 129 -0.18 -19.46 4.27
C VAL A 129 1.05 -19.10 5.12
N GLU A 130 1.10 -17.89 5.69
CA GLU A 130 2.18 -17.49 6.60
C GLU A 130 2.25 -18.40 7.83
N SER A 131 1.10 -18.74 8.41
CA SER A 131 1.00 -19.68 9.53
C SER A 131 1.52 -21.07 9.17
N MET A 132 1.21 -21.57 7.97
CA MET A 132 1.76 -22.83 7.44
C MET A 132 3.30 -22.79 7.36
N VAL A 133 3.89 -21.71 6.82
CA VAL A 133 5.36 -21.53 6.77
C VAL A 133 5.94 -21.47 8.18
N LYS A 134 5.28 -20.76 9.09
CA LYS A 134 5.71 -20.63 10.49
C LYS A 134 5.78 -21.98 11.20
N GLN A 135 4.72 -22.78 11.08
CA GLN A 135 4.58 -24.06 11.78
C GLN A 135 5.42 -25.19 11.17
N SER A 136 5.82 -25.08 9.90
CA SER A 136 6.57 -26.15 9.25
C SER A 136 7.97 -26.37 9.84
N THR A 137 8.34 -27.63 10.00
CA THR A 137 9.68 -28.07 10.39
C THR A 137 10.59 -28.37 9.19
N SER A 138 10.04 -28.41 7.97
CA SER A 138 10.77 -28.75 6.75
C SER A 138 10.48 -27.74 5.64
N ILE A 139 11.50 -26.94 5.31
CA ILE A 139 11.42 -25.93 4.25
C ILE A 139 11.10 -26.57 2.89
N LYS A 140 11.73 -27.72 2.58
CA LYS A 140 11.49 -28.44 1.32
C LYS A 140 10.02 -28.87 1.17
N LYS A 141 9.40 -29.39 2.24
CA LYS A 141 7.97 -29.75 2.21
C LYS A 141 7.07 -28.53 2.08
N THR A 142 7.41 -27.43 2.74
CA THR A 142 6.67 -26.16 2.62
C THR A 142 6.73 -25.59 1.21
N MET A 143 7.88 -25.67 0.54
CA MET A 143 8.00 -25.20 -0.84
C MET A 143 7.07 -25.97 -1.77
N VAL A 144 7.04 -27.31 -1.66
CA VAL A 144 6.11 -28.15 -2.45
C VAL A 144 4.64 -27.75 -2.19
N LEU A 145 4.25 -27.57 -0.92
CA LEU A 145 2.89 -27.13 -0.59
C LEU A 145 2.56 -25.75 -1.14
N MET A 146 3.51 -24.80 -1.10
CA MET A 146 3.31 -23.46 -1.67
C MET A 146 3.16 -23.51 -3.19
N GLU A 147 3.96 -24.33 -3.89
CA GLU A 147 3.83 -24.56 -5.33
C GLU A 147 2.48 -25.21 -5.70
N GLU A 148 2.01 -26.18 -4.90
CA GLU A 148 0.69 -26.80 -5.07
C GLU A 148 -0.46 -25.79 -4.90
N ILE A 149 -0.29 -24.78 -4.05
CA ILE A 149 -1.25 -23.67 -3.87
C ILE A 149 -1.12 -22.62 -4.99
N GLY A 150 -0.08 -22.69 -5.82
CA GLY A 150 0.13 -21.82 -6.98
C GLY A 150 1.13 -20.67 -6.77
N PHE A 151 1.95 -20.70 -5.71
CA PHE A 151 3.05 -19.75 -5.55
C PHE A 151 4.21 -20.12 -6.48
N ASP A 152 4.73 -19.12 -7.20
CA ASP A 152 5.97 -19.25 -7.97
C ASP A 152 7.19 -19.05 -7.06
N LEU A 153 7.98 -20.12 -6.89
CA LEU A 153 9.20 -20.13 -6.07
C LEU A 153 10.49 -20.18 -6.91
N SER A 154 10.39 -20.09 -8.25
CA SER A 154 11.52 -20.26 -9.17
C SER A 154 12.66 -19.25 -8.93
N GLY A 155 12.34 -18.08 -8.38
CA GLY A 155 13.30 -17.02 -8.04
C GLY A 155 13.99 -17.16 -6.68
N ILE A 156 13.72 -18.21 -5.90
CA ILE A 156 14.36 -18.40 -4.59
C ILE A 156 15.72 -19.09 -4.77
N GLU A 157 16.79 -18.32 -4.58
CA GLU A 157 18.16 -18.85 -4.60
C GLU A 157 18.63 -19.25 -3.20
N PRO A 158 19.34 -20.40 -3.06
CA PRO A 158 19.98 -20.76 -1.80
C PRO A 158 21.02 -19.71 -1.42
N GLU A 159 21.03 -19.27 -0.15
CA GLU A 159 22.07 -18.36 0.32
C GLU A 159 23.46 -19.02 0.21
N VAL A 160 24.28 -18.52 -0.70
CA VAL A 160 25.69 -18.90 -0.78
C VAL A 160 26.37 -18.37 0.48
N LYS A 161 26.75 -19.28 1.39
CA LYS A 161 27.61 -18.92 2.52
C LYS A 161 28.95 -18.44 1.94
N HIS A 162 29.18 -17.14 2.00
CA HIS A 162 30.55 -16.63 1.93
C HIS A 162 31.23 -17.00 3.25
N GLU A 163 32.06 -18.04 3.23
CA GLU A 163 32.98 -18.27 4.33
C GLU A 163 33.93 -17.07 4.41
N LEU A 164 33.77 -16.25 5.45
CA LEU A 164 34.82 -15.33 5.88
C LEU A 164 36.03 -16.19 6.25
N THR A 165 36.98 -16.29 5.34
CA THR A 165 38.26 -16.96 5.61
C THR A 165 39.03 -16.06 6.57
N THR A 166 39.04 -16.41 7.86
CA THR A 166 39.93 -15.79 8.83
C THR A 166 41.36 -16.22 8.51
N THR A 167 42.04 -15.42 7.68
CA THR A 167 43.47 -15.57 7.45
C THR A 167 44.18 -15.11 8.73
N SER A 168 44.99 -15.97 9.33
CA SER A 168 45.81 -15.58 10.48
C SER A 168 46.91 -14.64 10.00
N ILE A 169 46.63 -13.34 10.05
CA ILE A 169 47.61 -12.31 9.70
C ILE A 169 48.55 -12.14 10.89
N ASN A 170 49.83 -12.46 10.69
CA ASN A 170 50.87 -12.20 11.66
C ASN A 170 51.12 -10.69 11.74
N LYS A 171 50.58 -10.05 12.78
CA LYS A 171 50.64 -8.60 13.01
C LYS A 171 52.07 -8.11 13.28
N ASP A 172 52.95 -8.99 13.78
CA ASP A 172 54.35 -8.67 14.08
C ASP A 172 55.17 -8.54 12.79
N LEU A 173 54.93 -9.43 11.81
CA LEU A 173 55.55 -9.34 10.48
C LEU A 173 55.08 -8.13 9.68
N LEU A 174 53.88 -7.62 9.96
CA LEU A 174 53.37 -6.40 9.35
C LEU A 174 53.79 -5.12 10.08
N GLY A 175 54.52 -5.21 11.20
CA GLY A 175 54.90 -4.06 12.01
C GLY A 175 53.70 -3.33 12.66
N LEU A 176 52.54 -3.99 12.71
CA LEU A 176 51.29 -3.42 13.26
C LEU A 176 51.13 -3.71 14.77
N GLY A 177 52.10 -4.40 15.36
CA GLY A 177 52.21 -4.61 16.80
C GLY A 177 52.86 -3.42 17.49
N GLY A 178 52.09 -2.37 17.75
CA GLY A 178 52.57 -1.26 18.55
C GLY A 178 51.60 -0.09 18.69
N SER A 179 50.70 -0.16 19.66
CA SER A 179 50.33 0.96 20.55
C SER A 179 49.50 0.42 21.72
N LYS A 180 49.79 0.95 22.90
CA LYS A 180 49.28 0.60 24.23
C LYS A 180 47.75 0.62 24.33
#